data_AF-A0A7S1L6Q5-F1
#
_entry.id   AF-A0A7S1L6Q5-F1
#
_cell.length_a   1.000
_cell.length_b   1.000
_cell.length_c   1.000
_cell.angle_alpha   90.00
_cell.angle_beta   90.00
_cell.angle_gamma   90.00
#
_symmetry.space_group_name_H-M   'P 1'
#
loop_
_entity.id
_entity.type
_entity.pdbx_description
1 polymer ?
#
loop_
_entity_poly.entity_id
_entity_poly.type
_entity_poly.pdbx_seq_one_letter_code
_entity_poly.pdbx_strand_id
1 'polypeptide(L)'
;ELFPFIDSLWYGEGFDYDDATPDHWLVEISGIPFGLPSDMLRYTGMTPFHFRGMLFASANRWQDNLGMSSGITAAFDPRAVWALWDSFGIANATMYGWWLVEEGGSIPVSPNSTEVKCTTYVRPGLGALIVLANFGGAQAVDLRYDWRALGLEPEGLRLRAPVLKPMQPTQKTWALGDPIHVPAPERGSP
;
A
#
# COMPACT_ATOMS: atom_id res chain seq x y z
N GLU A 1 -2.36 21.31 -14.44
CA GLU A 1 -3.11 21.39 -13.17
C GLU A 1 -4.59 21.46 -13.47
N LEU A 2 -5.37 20.44 -13.12
CA LEU A 2 -6.80 20.37 -13.48
C LEU A 2 -7.76 20.48 -12.27
N PHE A 3 -7.26 20.49 -11.03
CA PHE A 3 -8.12 20.44 -9.83
C PHE A 3 -7.64 21.36 -8.70
N PRO A 4 -7.77 22.70 -8.82
CA PRO A 4 -7.45 23.59 -7.71
C PRO A 4 -8.42 23.37 -6.54
N PHE A 5 -7.91 23.44 -5.30
CA PHE A 5 -8.67 23.31 -4.04
C PHE A 5 -9.25 21.91 -3.72
N ILE A 6 -8.75 20.86 -4.37
CA ILE A 6 -9.12 19.47 -4.09
C ILE A 6 -7.89 18.72 -3.58
N ASP A 7 -8.02 18.07 -2.42
CA ASP A 7 -6.93 17.32 -1.79
C ASP A 7 -6.97 15.81 -2.09
N SER A 8 -8.11 15.29 -2.56
CA SER A 8 -8.26 13.89 -3.00
C SER A 8 -9.39 13.71 -4.03
N LEU A 9 -9.29 12.65 -4.83
CA LEU A 9 -10.22 12.32 -5.90
C LEU A 9 -11.20 11.20 -5.51
N TRP A 10 -12.30 11.13 -6.25
CA TRP A 10 -13.30 10.07 -6.16
C TRP A 10 -13.33 9.30 -7.49
N TYR A 11 -12.21 8.65 -7.83
CA TYR A 11 -12.16 7.78 -9.01
C TYR A 11 -12.31 6.31 -8.67
N GLY A 12 -12.12 5.88 -7.42
CA GLY A 12 -12.18 4.46 -7.07
C GLY A 12 -13.56 3.80 -7.10
N GLU A 13 -14.65 4.48 -7.46
CA GLU A 13 -16.00 3.95 -7.30
C GLU A 13 -16.39 2.85 -8.30
N GLY A 14 -16.82 1.70 -7.78
CA GLY A 14 -17.38 0.62 -8.59
C GLY A 14 -16.34 -0.21 -9.38
N PHE A 15 -15.05 0.05 -9.16
CA PHE A 15 -13.98 -0.73 -9.78
C PHE A 15 -13.90 -2.15 -9.24
N ASP A 16 -13.52 -3.08 -10.12
CA ASP A 16 -13.11 -4.42 -9.72
C ASP A 16 -11.64 -4.40 -9.30
N TYR A 17 -11.43 -4.49 -7.98
CA TYR A 17 -10.10 -4.51 -7.36
C TYR A 17 -9.44 -5.88 -7.38
N ASP A 18 -10.21 -6.95 -7.55
CA ASP A 18 -9.74 -8.33 -7.40
C ASP A 18 -8.85 -8.72 -8.59
N ASP A 19 -9.30 -8.40 -9.80
CA ASP A 19 -8.63 -8.76 -11.06
C ASP A 19 -7.86 -7.58 -11.71
N ALA A 20 -7.84 -6.39 -11.07
CA ALA A 20 -7.09 -5.25 -11.56
C ALA A 20 -5.56 -5.46 -11.52
N THR A 21 -4.90 -5.23 -12.65
CA THR A 21 -3.43 -5.23 -12.78
C THR A 21 -2.81 -4.02 -12.06
N PRO A 22 -1.51 -4.06 -11.68
CA PRO A 22 -0.83 -2.90 -11.10
C PRO A 22 -0.99 -1.61 -11.92
N ASP A 23 -0.91 -1.73 -13.25
CA ASP A 23 -1.04 -0.59 -14.16
C ASP A 23 -2.47 -0.05 -14.17
N HIS A 24 -3.49 -0.92 -14.11
CA HIS A 24 -4.88 -0.51 -13.99
C HIS A 24 -5.12 0.25 -12.66
N TRP A 25 -4.54 -0.24 -11.56
CA TRP A 25 -4.56 0.49 -10.29
C TRP A 25 -3.92 1.88 -10.42
N LEU A 26 -2.76 1.97 -11.07
CA LEU A 26 -2.06 3.23 -11.24
C LEU A 26 -2.85 4.22 -12.10
N VAL A 27 -3.33 3.80 -13.27
CA VAL A 27 -3.88 4.72 -14.28
C VAL A 27 -5.31 5.12 -14.00
N GLU A 28 -6.17 4.16 -13.60
CA GLU A 28 -7.62 4.41 -13.49
C GLU A 28 -8.09 4.59 -12.04
N ILE A 29 -7.49 3.87 -11.09
CA ILE A 29 -8.00 3.81 -9.71
C ILE A 29 -7.33 4.83 -8.79
N SER A 30 -6.01 5.03 -8.94
CA SER A 30 -5.20 5.71 -7.92
C SER A 30 -5.39 7.22 -7.81
N GLY A 31 -5.79 7.88 -8.90
CA GLY A 31 -5.76 9.34 -9.03
C GLY A 31 -4.36 9.95 -9.24
N ILE A 32 -3.27 9.21 -9.01
CA ILE A 32 -1.88 9.70 -9.09
C ILE A 32 -1.54 10.38 -10.43
N PRO A 33 -2.02 9.93 -11.60
CA PRO A 33 -1.79 10.63 -12.87
C PRO A 33 -2.28 12.09 -12.88
N PHE A 34 -3.19 12.45 -11.99
CA PHE A 34 -3.72 13.81 -11.82
C PHE A 34 -3.03 14.59 -10.68
N GLY A 35 -2.04 13.99 -10.03
CA GLY A 35 -1.29 14.58 -8.92
C GLY A 35 -2.01 14.51 -7.56
N LEU A 36 -3.11 13.75 -7.45
CA LEU A 36 -3.90 13.62 -6.22
C LEU A 36 -4.21 12.14 -5.94
N PRO A 37 -4.12 11.66 -4.69
CA PRO A 37 -4.59 10.33 -4.37
C PRO A 37 -6.12 10.24 -4.48
N SER A 38 -6.64 9.06 -4.80
CA SER A 38 -8.08 8.75 -4.75
C SER A 38 -8.40 7.89 -3.54
N ASP A 39 -9.64 7.95 -3.05
CA ASP A 39 -10.17 6.96 -2.13
C ASP A 39 -10.54 5.66 -2.87
N MET A 40 -10.54 4.54 -2.15
CA MET A 40 -11.12 3.28 -2.63
C MET A 40 -12.57 3.14 -2.19
N LEU A 41 -13.46 2.78 -3.12
CA LEU A 41 -14.90 2.67 -2.93
C LEU A 41 -15.52 1.53 -3.77
N ARG A 42 -15.78 0.36 -3.17
CA ARG A 42 -16.62 -0.68 -3.81
C ARG A 42 -17.96 -0.76 -3.10
N TYR A 43 -19.01 -1.01 -3.86
CA TYR A 43 -20.37 -1.23 -3.35
C TYR A 43 -20.57 -2.62 -2.74
N THR A 44 -19.75 -3.59 -3.14
CA THR A 44 -19.69 -4.95 -2.57
C THR A 44 -18.38 -5.14 -1.81
N GLY A 45 -18.38 -5.90 -0.72
CA GLY A 45 -17.17 -6.54 -0.18
C GLY A 45 -15.84 -5.80 -0.25
N MET A 46 -15.51 -4.92 0.71
CA MET A 46 -14.12 -4.59 1.00
C MET A 46 -13.39 -5.82 1.50
N THR A 47 -12.41 -6.32 0.74
CA THR A 47 -11.55 -7.42 1.16
C THR A 47 -10.37 -6.90 1.97
N PRO A 48 -9.70 -7.77 2.73
CA PRO A 48 -8.42 -7.43 3.34
C PRO A 48 -7.42 -6.91 2.30
N PHE A 49 -7.40 -7.46 1.08
CA PHE A 49 -6.35 -7.21 0.07
C PHE A 49 -6.39 -5.85 -0.61
N HIS A 50 -7.43 -5.06 -0.32
CA HIS A 50 -7.52 -3.65 -0.68
C HIS A 50 -6.41 -2.78 -0.05
N PHE A 51 -5.57 -3.33 0.84
CA PHE A 51 -4.31 -2.69 1.23
C PHE A 51 -3.36 -2.38 0.07
N ARG A 52 -3.56 -2.99 -1.10
CA ARG A 52 -2.91 -2.57 -2.35
C ARG A 52 -3.08 -1.08 -2.63
N GLY A 53 -4.17 -0.45 -2.18
CA GLY A 53 -4.34 1.00 -2.22
C GLY A 53 -3.19 1.77 -1.56
N MET A 54 -2.54 1.21 -0.53
CA MET A 54 -1.39 1.85 0.12
C MET A 54 -0.16 1.94 -0.78
N LEU A 55 -0.07 1.16 -1.87
CA LEU A 55 0.95 1.39 -2.91
C LEU A 55 0.76 2.75 -3.62
N PHE A 56 -0.45 3.31 -3.53
CA PHE A 56 -0.88 4.48 -4.26
C PHE A 56 -1.36 5.62 -3.35
N ALA A 57 -0.89 5.65 -2.09
CA ALA A 57 -1.33 6.58 -1.05
C ALA A 57 -2.86 6.61 -0.84
N SER A 58 -3.50 5.45 -1.07
CA SER A 58 -4.94 5.29 -0.99
C SER A 58 -5.34 4.32 0.12
N ALA A 59 -6.52 4.53 0.69
CA ALA A 59 -7.17 3.63 1.63
C ALA A 59 -8.66 3.53 1.29
N ASN A 60 -9.34 2.54 1.87
CA ASN A 60 -10.79 2.44 1.78
C ASN A 60 -11.43 3.70 2.37
N ARG A 61 -12.43 4.25 1.70
CA ARG A 61 -13.23 5.31 2.29
C ARG A 61 -13.99 4.77 3.50
N TRP A 62 -14.13 5.60 4.52
CA TRP A 62 -15.03 5.31 5.62
C TRP A 62 -16.45 5.11 5.11
N GLN A 63 -17.07 4.00 5.51
CA GLN A 63 -18.49 3.72 5.28
C GLN A 63 -19.15 3.51 6.65
N ASP A 64 -20.25 4.21 6.92
CA ASP A 64 -21.06 3.95 8.10
C ASP A 64 -21.70 2.55 7.96
N ASN A 65 -21.71 1.77 9.03
CA ASN A 65 -22.15 0.36 9.05
C ASN A 65 -21.27 -0.64 8.27
N LEU A 66 -19.94 -0.46 8.26
CA LEU A 66 -18.93 -1.46 7.86
C LEU A 66 -19.18 -2.81 8.57
N GLY A 67 -20.03 -3.65 7.99
CA GLY A 67 -20.42 -4.97 8.52
C GLY A 67 -21.92 -5.25 8.61
N MET A 68 -22.81 -4.25 8.63
CA MET A 68 -24.26 -4.49 8.73
C MET A 68 -25.03 -4.30 7.42
N SER A 69 -24.65 -3.35 6.57
CA SER A 69 -25.39 -3.05 5.32
C SER A 69 -24.92 -3.85 4.11
N SER A 70 -23.72 -4.41 4.15
CA SER A 70 -23.01 -4.94 2.97
C SER A 70 -22.83 -6.46 2.96
N GLY A 71 -23.25 -7.18 4.01
CA GLY A 71 -23.09 -8.64 4.11
C GLY A 71 -21.64 -9.13 4.16
N ILE A 72 -20.69 -8.22 4.38
CA ILE A 72 -19.25 -8.49 4.32
C ILE A 72 -18.78 -9.10 5.63
N THR A 73 -18.32 -10.34 5.57
CA THR A 73 -17.57 -10.96 6.67
C THR A 73 -16.15 -10.42 6.68
N ALA A 74 -15.72 -9.79 7.78
CA ALA A 74 -14.36 -9.23 7.97
C ALA A 74 -14.02 -7.96 7.15
N ALA A 75 -14.95 -7.01 7.06
CA ALA A 75 -14.66 -5.68 6.51
C ALA A 75 -13.42 -5.03 7.16
N PHE A 76 -12.56 -4.43 6.35
CA PHE A 76 -11.40 -3.70 6.83
C PHE A 76 -11.78 -2.29 7.28
N ASP A 77 -11.38 -1.93 8.50
CA ASP A 77 -11.56 -0.57 9.03
C ASP A 77 -10.40 0.33 8.57
N PRO A 78 -10.65 1.32 7.67
CA PRO A 78 -9.59 2.16 7.13
C PRO A 78 -8.92 3.04 8.18
N ARG A 79 -9.55 3.26 9.34
CA ARG A 79 -8.95 4.01 10.46
C ARG A 79 -7.65 3.36 10.94
N ALA A 80 -7.48 2.05 10.75
CA ALA A 80 -6.23 1.37 11.08
C ALA A 80 -5.06 1.82 10.18
N VAL A 81 -5.30 2.08 8.89
CA VAL A 81 -4.30 2.66 7.98
C VAL A 81 -4.02 4.10 8.36
N TRP A 82 -5.05 4.88 8.65
CA TRP A 82 -4.89 6.28 9.03
C TRP A 82 -4.09 6.43 10.33
N ALA A 83 -4.38 5.60 11.33
CA ALA A 83 -3.59 5.56 12.57
C ALA A 83 -2.13 5.16 12.32
N LEU A 84 -1.86 4.22 11.40
CA LEU A 84 -0.51 3.89 10.99
C LEU A 84 0.18 5.10 10.33
N TRP A 85 -0.49 5.73 9.37
CA TRP A 85 -0.02 6.92 8.67
C TRP A 85 0.30 8.08 9.62
N ASP A 86 -0.57 8.36 10.58
CA ASP A 86 -0.38 9.39 11.60
C ASP A 86 0.81 9.05 12.50
N SER A 87 0.87 7.81 13.01
CA SER A 87 1.97 7.37 13.88
C SER A 87 3.33 7.37 13.18
N PHE A 88 3.35 7.08 11.87
CA PHE A 88 4.53 7.17 11.03
C PHE A 88 4.88 8.61 10.67
N GLY A 89 3.90 9.52 10.67
CA GLY A 89 4.05 10.90 10.20
C GLY A 89 4.14 11.00 8.68
N ILE A 90 3.28 10.26 7.96
CA ILE A 90 3.34 10.10 6.50
C ILE A 90 3.25 11.44 5.74
N ALA A 91 2.59 12.44 6.31
CA ALA A 91 2.47 13.78 5.73
C ALA A 91 3.83 14.48 5.52
N ASN A 92 4.87 14.04 6.23
CA ASN A 92 6.24 14.55 6.09
C ASN A 92 7.17 13.59 5.31
N ALA A 93 6.60 12.61 4.60
CA ALA A 93 7.34 11.60 3.87
C ALA A 93 7.30 11.85 2.36
N THR A 94 8.40 11.52 1.69
CA THR A 94 8.43 11.43 0.23
C THR A 94 7.99 10.03 -0.19
N MET A 95 7.01 9.95 -1.09
CA MET A 95 6.51 8.69 -1.65
C MET A 95 7.34 8.30 -2.88
N TYR A 96 7.84 7.07 -2.90
CA TYR A 96 8.53 6.46 -4.03
C TYR A 96 7.71 5.27 -4.52
N GLY A 97 6.94 5.51 -5.58
CA GLY A 97 6.11 4.49 -6.23
C GLY A 97 6.92 3.52 -7.08
N TRP A 98 6.44 2.27 -7.21
CA TRP A 98 7.11 1.23 -7.99
C TRP A 98 7.28 1.61 -9.47
N TRP A 99 6.36 2.41 -10.02
CA TRP A 99 6.36 2.85 -11.42
C TRP A 99 7.55 3.76 -11.77
N LEU A 100 8.21 4.37 -10.79
CA LEU A 100 9.44 5.14 -11.03
C LEU A 100 10.52 4.29 -11.70
N VAL A 101 10.57 2.98 -11.42
CA VAL A 101 11.53 2.07 -12.07
C VAL A 101 11.23 1.93 -13.56
N GLU A 102 9.95 1.92 -13.94
CA GLU A 102 9.52 1.77 -15.34
C GLU A 102 9.81 3.05 -16.15
N GLU A 103 9.88 4.20 -15.48
CA GLU A 103 10.32 5.47 -16.05
C GLU A 103 11.86 5.64 -16.09
N GLY A 104 12.61 4.61 -15.67
CA GLY A 104 14.09 4.62 -15.63
C GLY A 104 14.68 5.24 -14.36
N GLY A 105 13.85 5.55 -13.36
CA GLY A 105 14.26 5.97 -12.03
C GLY A 105 14.64 4.81 -11.10
N SER A 106 14.77 5.10 -9.82
CA SER A 106 15.04 4.12 -8.77
C SER A 106 14.10 4.30 -7.58
N ILE A 107 13.90 3.22 -6.82
CA ILE A 107 13.14 3.23 -5.57
C ILE A 107 14.05 2.84 -4.39
N PRO A 108 13.83 3.41 -3.19
CA PRO A 108 14.68 3.15 -2.03
C PRO A 108 14.67 1.70 -1.56
N VAL A 109 13.58 0.97 -1.81
CA VAL A 109 13.44 -0.46 -1.49
C VAL A 109 12.83 -1.19 -2.67
N SER A 110 13.49 -2.25 -3.14
CA SER A 110 13.03 -3.05 -4.28
C SER A 110 12.99 -4.55 -3.93
N PRO A 111 11.86 -5.24 -4.13
CA PRO A 111 11.79 -6.69 -4.00
C PRO A 111 12.43 -7.38 -5.22
N ASN A 112 12.85 -8.64 -5.05
CA ASN A 112 13.40 -9.47 -6.12
C ASN A 112 12.35 -10.13 -7.04
N SER A 113 11.09 -9.71 -6.97
CA SER A 113 9.97 -10.24 -7.76
C SER A 113 9.24 -9.12 -8.48
N THR A 114 8.94 -9.31 -9.77
CA THR A 114 8.17 -8.35 -10.58
C THR A 114 6.67 -8.39 -10.29
N GLU A 115 6.18 -9.47 -9.68
CA GLU A 115 4.78 -9.64 -9.27
C GLU A 115 4.48 -8.94 -7.92
N VAL A 116 5.51 -8.68 -7.11
CA VAL A 116 5.39 -7.94 -5.86
C VAL A 116 5.80 -6.50 -6.09
N LYS A 117 4.81 -5.61 -6.11
CA LYS A 117 5.05 -4.17 -6.23
C LYS A 117 5.38 -3.58 -4.87
N CYS A 118 6.28 -2.60 -4.86
CA CYS A 118 6.78 -1.95 -3.65
C CYS A 118 6.66 -0.43 -3.75
N THR A 119 6.10 0.19 -2.73
CA THR A 119 6.11 1.64 -2.57
C THR A 119 6.70 1.97 -1.22
N THR A 120 7.63 2.91 -1.20
CA THR A 120 8.31 3.32 0.03
C THR A 120 7.99 4.77 0.33
N TYR A 121 7.52 5.04 1.54
CA TYR A 121 7.40 6.40 2.07
C TYR A 121 8.61 6.66 2.96
N VAL A 122 9.46 7.60 2.57
CA VAL A 122 10.73 7.88 3.24
C VAL A 122 10.64 9.18 4.03
N ARG A 123 11.00 9.10 5.30
CA ARG A 123 11.33 10.27 6.14
C ARG A 123 12.85 10.22 6.37
N PRO A 124 13.65 10.98 5.59
CA PRO A 124 15.11 10.86 5.63
C PRO A 124 15.66 10.98 7.05
N GLY A 125 16.52 10.05 7.46
CA GLY A 125 17.11 10.01 8.80
C GLY A 125 16.18 9.56 9.94
N LEU A 126 14.88 9.38 9.68
CA LEU A 126 13.88 9.03 10.71
C LEU A 126 13.30 7.63 10.51
N GLY A 127 13.04 7.23 9.27
CA GLY A 127 12.51 5.91 8.97
C GLY A 127 11.85 5.81 7.60
N ALA A 128 11.47 4.59 7.24
CA ALA A 128 10.74 4.31 6.02
C ALA A 128 9.55 3.39 6.30
N LEU A 129 8.41 3.69 5.66
CA LEU A 129 7.26 2.80 5.60
C LEU A 129 7.29 2.10 4.24
N ILE A 130 7.47 0.79 4.26
CA ILE A 130 7.54 -0.05 3.05
C ILE A 130 6.18 -0.74 2.89
N VAL A 131 5.56 -0.56 1.74
CA VAL A 131 4.33 -1.24 1.35
C VAL A 131 4.67 -2.24 0.27
N LEU A 132 4.43 -3.53 0.54
CA LEU A 132 4.56 -4.62 -0.42
C LEU A 132 3.17 -5.15 -0.75
N ALA A 133 2.83 -5.25 -2.03
CA ALA A 133 1.62 -5.93 -2.45
C ALA A 133 1.89 -6.84 -3.65
N ASN A 134 1.40 -8.07 -3.53
CA ASN A 134 1.62 -9.12 -4.52
C ASN A 134 0.45 -9.17 -5.51
N PHE A 135 0.75 -9.31 -6.79
CA PHE A 135 -0.21 -9.46 -7.89
C PHE A 135 -0.15 -10.84 -8.57
N GLY A 136 0.71 -11.74 -8.09
CA GLY A 136 0.79 -13.14 -8.49
C GLY A 136 0.47 -14.09 -7.35
N GLY A 137 1.08 -15.27 -7.36
CA GLY A 137 0.91 -16.28 -6.31
C GLY A 137 1.65 -15.94 -5.01
N ALA A 138 1.21 -16.51 -3.88
CA ALA A 138 1.85 -16.31 -2.58
C ALA A 138 3.32 -16.71 -2.64
N GLN A 139 4.23 -15.83 -2.23
CA GLN A 139 5.67 -16.01 -2.41
C GLN A 139 6.48 -15.32 -1.31
N ALA A 140 7.74 -15.72 -1.17
CA ALA A 140 8.71 -15.02 -0.34
C ALA A 140 9.57 -14.12 -1.22
N VAL A 141 9.86 -12.89 -0.78
CA VAL A 141 10.73 -11.96 -1.50
C VAL A 141 11.88 -11.47 -0.63
N ASP A 142 13.03 -11.28 -1.26
CA ASP A 142 14.16 -10.57 -0.66
C ASP A 142 14.06 -9.09 -1.02
N LEU A 143 14.44 -8.23 -0.08
CA LEU A 143 14.45 -6.79 -0.28
C LEU A 143 15.87 -6.28 -0.48
N ARG A 144 16.07 -5.48 -1.52
CA ARG A 144 17.26 -4.67 -1.71
C ARG A 144 16.97 -3.24 -1.25
N TYR A 145 17.94 -2.64 -0.57
CA TYR A 145 17.83 -1.30 0.00
C TYR A 145 18.87 -0.37 -0.62
N ASP A 146 18.45 0.82 -1.00
CA ASP A 146 19.31 1.96 -1.26
C ASP A 146 19.38 2.81 0.03
N TRP A 147 20.36 2.51 0.88
CA TRP A 147 20.58 3.18 2.16
C TRP A 147 20.80 4.69 2.02
N ARG A 148 21.40 5.11 0.91
CA ARG A 148 21.61 6.54 0.62
C ARG A 148 20.28 7.24 0.32
N ALA A 149 19.40 6.63 -0.47
CA ALA A 149 18.08 7.17 -0.75
C ALA A 149 17.16 7.14 0.48
N LEU A 150 17.30 6.13 1.34
CA LEU A 150 16.60 6.04 2.61
C LEU A 150 17.11 7.09 3.63
N GLY A 151 18.38 7.49 3.53
CA GLY A 151 19.04 8.32 4.52
C GLY A 151 19.17 7.62 5.87
N LEU A 152 19.36 6.29 5.87
CA LEU A 152 19.43 5.45 7.06
C LEU A 152 20.71 4.60 7.05
N GLU A 153 21.27 4.35 8.22
CA GLU A 153 22.38 3.40 8.40
C GLU A 153 21.82 2.01 8.71
N PRO A 154 22.29 0.93 8.05
CA PRO A 154 21.72 -0.41 8.19
C PRO A 154 21.96 -1.05 9.57
N GLU A 155 22.99 -0.61 10.29
CA GLU A 155 23.40 -1.22 11.54
C GLU A 155 22.30 -1.08 12.61
N GLY A 156 21.85 -2.22 13.14
CA GLY A 156 20.82 -2.27 14.19
C GLY A 156 19.38 -2.09 13.69
N LEU A 157 19.15 -1.81 12.40
CA LEU A 157 17.81 -1.72 11.85
C LEU A 157 17.11 -3.08 11.76
N ARG A 158 15.78 -3.04 11.89
CA ARG A 158 14.90 -4.20 11.72
C ARG A 158 13.66 -3.79 10.95
N LEU A 159 13.10 -4.74 10.21
CA LEU A 159 11.78 -4.58 9.63
C LEU A 159 10.73 -4.93 10.68
N ARG A 160 9.69 -4.11 10.78
CA ARG A 160 8.53 -4.37 11.64
C ARG A 160 7.25 -4.25 10.81
N ALA A 161 6.50 -5.34 10.77
CA ALA A 161 5.12 -5.35 10.30
C ALA A 161 4.18 -5.02 11.46
N PRO A 162 3.49 -3.86 11.47
CA PRO A 162 2.52 -3.52 12.52
C PRO A 162 1.27 -4.41 12.44
N VAL A 163 0.51 -4.53 13.53
CA VAL A 163 -0.81 -5.18 13.44
C VAL A 163 -1.76 -4.29 12.62
N LEU A 164 -2.29 -4.81 11.51
CA LEU A 164 -3.33 -4.20 10.68
C LEU A 164 -4.39 -5.27 10.38
N LYS A 165 -5.36 -5.44 11.26
CA LYS A 165 -6.38 -6.50 11.08
C LYS A 165 -7.37 -6.13 9.97
N PRO A 166 -7.80 -7.10 9.14
CA PRO A 166 -7.43 -8.52 9.19
C PRO A 166 -6.16 -8.88 8.37
N MET A 167 -5.66 -7.98 7.52
CA MET A 167 -4.55 -8.18 6.56
C MET A 167 -3.25 -8.69 7.17
N GLN A 168 -2.85 -8.05 8.26
CA GLN A 168 -1.63 -8.30 9.00
C GLN A 168 -2.04 -8.53 10.46
N PRO A 169 -2.61 -9.71 10.76
CA PRO A 169 -3.34 -9.92 12.01
C PRO A 169 -2.43 -9.96 13.24
N THR A 170 -1.14 -10.23 13.02
CA THR A 170 -0.10 -10.32 14.04
C THR A 170 1.07 -9.41 13.69
N GLN A 171 1.72 -8.88 14.73
CA GLN A 171 2.99 -8.18 14.57
C GLN A 171 4.06 -9.18 14.17
N LYS A 172 4.91 -8.80 13.22
CA LYS A 172 6.09 -9.57 12.83
C LYS A 172 7.32 -8.67 12.81
N THR A 173 8.48 -9.28 13.01
CA THR A 173 9.78 -8.59 12.97
C THR A 173 10.78 -9.47 12.26
N TRP A 174 11.61 -8.85 11.44
CA TRP A 174 12.63 -9.50 10.64
C TRP A 174 13.95 -8.75 10.74
N ALA A 175 15.06 -9.46 10.59
CA ALA A 175 16.31 -8.84 10.20
C ALA A 175 16.22 -8.34 8.74
N LEU A 176 17.08 -7.40 8.36
CA LEU A 176 17.04 -6.78 7.03
C LEU A 176 17.21 -7.76 5.86
N GLY A 177 17.90 -8.88 6.10
CA GLY A 177 18.16 -9.92 5.09
C GLY A 177 17.23 -11.14 5.18
N ASP A 178 16.25 -11.15 6.09
CA ASP A 178 15.30 -12.25 6.14
C ASP A 178 14.28 -12.10 4.99
N PRO A 179 13.90 -13.21 4.32
CA PRO A 179 12.88 -13.17 3.28
C PRO A 179 11.50 -12.83 3.88
N ILE A 180 10.73 -12.02 3.15
CA ILE A 180 9.39 -11.59 3.56
C ILE A 180 8.34 -12.36 2.76
N HIS A 181 7.52 -13.14 3.45
CA HIS A 181 6.36 -13.80 2.86
C HIS A 181 5.25 -12.79 2.57
N VAL A 182 4.91 -12.61 1.29
CA VAL A 182 3.81 -11.76 0.83
C VAL A 182 2.68 -12.66 0.32
N PRO A 183 1.48 -12.58 0.91
CA PRO A 183 0.36 -13.44 0.55
C PRO A 183 -0.09 -13.19 -0.90
N ALA A 184 -0.75 -14.19 -1.51
CA ALA A 184 -1.48 -13.99 -2.76
C ALA A 184 -2.69 -13.08 -2.52
N PRO A 185 -3.17 -12.31 -3.52
CA PRO A 185 -4.47 -11.65 -3.43
C PRO A 185 -5.57 -12.61 -2.97
N GLU A 186 -6.31 -12.24 -1.93
CA GLU A 186 -7.64 -12.81 -1.71
C GLU A 186 -8.65 -12.03 -2.53
N ARG A 187 -9.51 -12.79 -3.21
CA ARG A 187 -10.64 -12.26 -3.96
C ARG A 187 -11.81 -12.00 -3.01
N GLY A 188 -12.58 -10.97 -3.30
CA GLY A 188 -13.85 -10.74 -2.62
C GLY A 188 -14.83 -11.85 -2.89
N SER A 189 -15.77 -12.07 -1.97
CA SER A 189 -16.96 -12.83 -2.33
C SER A 189 -17.72 -12.04 -3.41
N PRO A 190 -18.21 -12.69 -4.47
CA PRO A 190 -18.98 -12.03 -5.53
C PRO A 190 -20.25 -11.35 -5.01
#